data_AF-A0A7J4P156-F1
#
_entry.id   AF-A0A7J4P156-F1
#
_cell.length_a   1.000
_cell.length_b   1.000
_cell.length_c   1.000
_cell.angle_alpha   90.00
_cell.angle_beta   90.00
_cell.angle_gamma   90.00
#
_symmetry.space_group_name_H-M   'P 1'
#
loop_
_entity.id
_entity.type
_entity.pdbx_description
1 polymer ?
#
loop_
_entity_poly.entity_id
_entity_poly.type
_entity_poly.pdbx_seq_one_letter_code
_entity_poly.pdbx_strand_id
1 'polypeptide(L)'
;MDPKEIAEMMDSISTKIPSLIKGVMESFYSPETATQMGRAVAEFRKALLEGGIPEQEAMEMTRQYMSTLTSLSKSMRSAEGRGHNHEEE
;
A
#
# COMPACT_ATOMS: atom_id res chain seq x y z
N MET A 1 1.72 14.28 -38.32
CA MET A 1 2.16 14.13 -36.93
C MET A 1 3.59 13.66 -37.00
N ASP A 2 4.51 14.52 -36.58
CA ASP A 2 5.93 14.28 -36.76
C ASP A 2 6.45 13.26 -35.71
N PRO A 3 7.37 12.36 -36.08
CA PRO A 3 7.87 11.32 -35.17
C PRO A 3 8.47 11.90 -33.87
N LYS A 4 9.07 13.10 -33.96
CA LYS A 4 9.61 13.82 -32.79
C LYS A 4 8.52 14.25 -31.82
N GLU A 5 7.38 14.72 -32.34
CA GLU A 5 6.27 15.20 -31.52
C GLU A 5 5.60 14.04 -30.76
N ILE A 6 5.51 12.87 -31.39
CA ILE A 6 5.05 11.63 -30.74
C ILE A 6 6.04 11.18 -29.66
N ALA A 7 7.35 11.26 -29.92
CA ALA A 7 8.38 10.91 -28.95
C ALA A 7 8.33 11.83 -27.72
N GLU A 8 8.17 13.14 -27.89
CA GLU A 8 8.04 14.08 -26.77
C GLU A 8 6.74 13.86 -25.98
N MET A 9 5.64 13.51 -26.64
CA MET A 9 4.40 13.17 -25.98
C MET A 9 4.52 11.87 -25.16
N MET A 10 5.19 10.85 -25.72
CA MET A 10 5.49 9.61 -25.02
C MET A 10 6.43 9.82 -23.83
N ASP A 11 7.45 10.67 -23.98
CA ASP A 11 8.36 11.04 -22.89
C ASP A 11 7.60 11.75 -21.75
N SER A 12 6.73 12.71 -22.09
CA SER A 12 5.88 13.39 -21.10
C SER A 12 4.91 12.45 -20.37
N ILE A 13 4.36 11.46 -21.08
CA ILE A 13 3.47 10.46 -20.48
C ILE A 13 4.26 9.49 -19.58
N SER A 14 5.43 9.05 -20.05
CA SER A 14 6.32 8.15 -19.31
C SER A 14 6.85 8.76 -18.01
N THR A 15 6.95 10.09 -17.95
CA THR A 15 7.37 10.81 -16.73
C THR A 15 6.19 11.10 -15.80
N LYS A 16 5.01 11.41 -16.35
CA LYS A 16 3.82 11.75 -15.54
C LYS A 16 3.16 10.53 -14.90
N ILE A 17 3.02 9.41 -15.61
CA ILE A 17 2.35 8.21 -15.06
C ILE A 17 3.03 7.69 -13.78
N PRO A 18 4.37 7.49 -13.75
CA PRO A 18 5.06 7.05 -12.53
C PRO A 18 4.93 8.05 -11.38
N SER A 19 4.94 9.35 -11.68
CA SER A 19 4.80 10.40 -10.67
C SER A 19 3.41 10.38 -10.00
N LEU A 20 2.35 10.07 -10.77
CA LEU A 20 0.99 9.95 -10.25
C LEU A 20 0.84 8.70 -9.38
N ILE A 21 1.39 7.56 -9.81
CA ILE A 21 1.41 6.32 -9.01
C ILE A 21 2.17 6.55 -7.70
N LYS A 22 3.31 7.24 -7.76
CA LYS A 22 4.09 7.60 -6.56
C LYS A 22 3.29 8.50 -5.62
N GLY A 23 2.59 9.52 -6.13
CA GLY A 23 1.74 10.40 -5.33
C GLY A 23 0.56 9.68 -4.67
N VAL A 24 -0.05 8.71 -5.37
CA VAL A 24 -1.09 7.84 -4.80
C VAL A 24 -0.50 6.96 -3.69
N MET A 25 0.65 6.32 -3.93
CA MET A 25 1.34 5.52 -2.91
C MET A 25 1.73 6.38 -1.69
N GLU A 26 2.29 7.57 -1.88
CA GLU A 26 2.62 8.51 -0.79
C GLU A 26 1.36 8.96 -0.02
N SER A 27 0.21 9.12 -0.70
CA SER A 27 -1.08 9.37 -0.05
C SER A 27 -1.56 8.19 0.81
N PHE A 28 -1.37 6.95 0.34
CA PHE A 28 -1.62 5.74 1.13
C PHE A 28 -0.65 5.58 2.32
N TYR A 29 0.57 6.15 2.24
CA TYR A 29 1.53 6.23 3.34
C TYR A 29 1.45 7.54 4.13
N SER A 30 0.41 8.35 3.90
CA SER A 30 0.26 9.63 4.59
C SER A 30 0.14 9.44 6.10
N PRO A 31 0.62 10.41 6.91
CA PRO A 31 0.46 10.37 8.36
C PRO A 31 -1.01 10.27 8.80
N GLU A 32 -1.94 10.75 7.98
CA GLU A 32 -3.37 10.57 8.18
C GLU A 32 -3.81 9.11 8.05
N THR A 33 -3.38 8.40 7.01
CA THR A 33 -3.67 6.97 6.83
C THR A 33 -3.03 6.12 7.93
N ALA A 34 -1.79 6.45 8.32
CA ALA A 34 -1.14 5.80 9.46
C ALA A 34 -1.91 6.03 10.78
N THR A 35 -2.44 7.24 10.98
CA THR A 35 -3.26 7.58 12.16
C THR A 35 -4.58 6.81 12.17
N GLN A 36 -5.27 6.72 11.02
CA GLN A 36 -6.51 5.95 10.88
C GLN A 36 -6.28 4.45 11.12
N MET A 37 -5.20 3.89 10.57
CA MET A 37 -4.82 2.49 10.85
C MET A 37 -4.51 2.28 12.33
N GLY A 38 -3.77 3.19 12.97
CA GLY A 38 -3.50 3.12 14.41
C GLY A 38 -4.77 3.13 15.26
N ARG A 39 -5.76 3.95 14.91
CA ARG A 39 -7.08 3.97 15.57
C ARG A 39 -7.83 2.66 15.39
N ALA A 40 -7.90 2.13 14.18
CA ALA A 40 -8.58 0.86 13.91
C ALA A 40 -7.98 -0.31 14.69
N VAL A 41 -6.64 -0.37 14.79
CA VAL A 41 -5.92 -1.36 15.60
C VAL A 41 -6.24 -1.21 17.09
N ALA A 42 -6.30 0.03 17.59
CA ALA A 42 -6.63 0.31 18.98
C ALA A 42 -8.08 -0.07 19.32
N GLU A 43 -9.04 0.27 18.45
CA GLU A 43 -10.45 -0.08 18.60
C GLU A 43 -10.67 -1.59 18.54
N PHE A 44 -10.01 -2.28 17.61
CA PHE A 44 -10.04 -3.74 17.53
C PHE A 44 -9.57 -4.38 18.84
N ARG A 45 -8.38 -4.00 19.33
CA ARG A 45 -7.85 -4.51 20.61
C ARG A 45 -8.81 -4.21 21.77
N LYS A 46 -9.35 -2.99 21.82
CA LYS A 46 -10.30 -2.59 22.87
C LYS A 46 -11.53 -3.49 22.85
N ALA A 47 -12.11 -3.76 21.68
CA ALA A 47 -13.26 -4.63 21.53
C ALA A 47 -12.97 -6.08 21.98
N LEU A 48 -11.76 -6.60 21.73
CA LEU A 48 -11.35 -7.91 22.25
C LEU A 48 -11.34 -7.94 23.78
N LEU A 49 -10.75 -6.92 24.42
CA LEU A 49 -10.70 -6.80 25.87
C LEU A 49 -12.11 -6.66 26.48
N GLU A 50 -12.96 -5.83 25.86
CA GLU A 50 -14.36 -5.65 26.27
C GLU A 50 -15.19 -6.93 26.09
N GLY A 51 -14.84 -7.76 25.10
CA GLY A 51 -15.39 -9.10 24.90
C GLY A 51 -14.91 -10.16 25.90
N GLY A 52 -14.04 -9.79 26.85
CA GLY A 52 -13.53 -10.68 27.88
C GLY A 52 -12.28 -11.46 27.46
N ILE A 53 -11.65 -11.13 26.33
CA ILE A 53 -10.41 -11.77 25.90
C ILE A 53 -9.26 -11.26 26.80
N PRO A 54 -8.44 -12.15 27.38
CA PRO A 54 -7.29 -11.76 28.20
C PRO A 54 -6.32 -10.85 27.46
N GLU A 55 -5.64 -9.96 28.20
CA GLU A 55 -4.79 -8.92 27.62
C GLU A 55 -3.70 -9.45 26.66
N GLN A 56 -3.09 -10.58 27.05
CA GLN A 56 -2.04 -11.25 26.29
C GLN A 56 -2.57 -11.83 24.99
N GLU A 57 -3.73 -12.49 25.03
CA GLU A 57 -4.37 -13.09 23.87
C GLU A 57 -4.88 -12.02 22.91
N ALA A 58 -5.47 -10.95 23.44
CA ALA A 58 -5.86 -9.78 22.66
C ALA A 58 -4.64 -9.10 21.97
N MET A 59 -3.47 -9.07 22.62
CA MET A 59 -2.24 -8.55 22.01
C MET A 59 -1.80 -9.43 20.85
N GLU A 60 -1.84 -10.75 21.04
CA GLU A 60 -1.44 -11.72 20.02
C GLU A 60 -2.34 -11.65 18.79
N MET A 61 -3.66 -11.67 18.98
CA MET A 61 -4.64 -11.55 17.88
C MET A 61 -4.46 -10.22 17.12
N THR A 62 -4.22 -9.13 17.84
CA THR A 62 -3.95 -7.81 17.22
C THR A 62 -2.68 -7.83 16.37
N ARG A 63 -1.59 -8.43 16.86
CA ARG A 63 -0.34 -8.59 16.10
C ARG A 63 -0.53 -9.45 14.85
N GLN A 64 -1.27 -10.55 14.97
CA GLN A 64 -1.55 -11.44 13.85
C GLN A 64 -2.39 -10.76 12.76
N TYR A 65 -3.38 -9.95 13.16
CA TYR A 65 -4.17 -9.12 12.25
C TYR A 65 -3.27 -8.13 11.48
N MET A 66 -2.42 -7.38 12.18
CA MET A 66 -1.48 -6.44 11.54
C MET A 66 -0.47 -7.13 10.60
N SER A 67 0.03 -8.30 11.00
CA SER A 67 0.95 -9.10 10.18
C SER A 67 0.28 -9.55 8.87
N THR A 68 -0.99 -9.95 8.93
CA THR A 68 -1.79 -10.34 7.77
C THR A 68 -1.98 -9.17 6.81
N LEU A 69 -2.36 -7.99 7.33
CA LEU A 69 -2.50 -6.77 6.54
C LEU A 69 -1.17 -6.36 5.86
N THR A 70 -0.07 -6.42 6.60
CA THR A 70 1.26 -6.10 6.07
C THR A 70 1.66 -7.07 4.97
N SER A 71 1.43 -8.36 5.16
CA SER A 71 1.72 -9.40 4.17
C SER A 71 0.91 -9.23 2.89
N LEU A 72 -0.39 -8.96 3.00
CA LEU A 72 -1.27 -8.67 1.86
C LEU A 72 -0.80 -7.43 1.09
N SER A 73 -0.44 -6.36 1.80
CA SER A 73 0.08 -5.13 1.17
C SER A 73 1.40 -5.37 0.43
N LYS A 74 2.25 -6.25 0.95
CA LYS A 74 3.53 -6.61 0.31
C LYS A 74 3.29 -7.45 -0.95
N SER A 75 2.34 -8.38 -0.91
CA SER A 75 1.94 -9.17 -2.07
C SER A 75 1.33 -8.31 -3.18
N MET A 76 0.50 -7.32 -2.82
CA MET A 76 -0.08 -6.36 -3.76
C MET A 76 1.00 -5.52 -4.45
N ARG A 77 1.94 -4.93 -3.68
CA ARG A 77 3.09 -4.21 -4.24
C ARG A 77 3.96 -5.09 -5.14
N SER A 78 4.12 -6.37 -4.80
CA SER A 78 4.90 -7.31 -5.62
C SER A 78 4.19 -7.70 -6.93
N ALA A 79 2.87 -7.61 -7.00
CA ALA A 79 2.09 -7.83 -8.22
C ALA A 79 2.16 -6.59 -9.13
N GLU A 80 2.15 -5.38 -8.55
CA GLU A 80 2.32 -4.12 -9.29
C GLU A 80 3.74 -3.97 -9.88
N GLY A 81 4.77 -4.54 -9.24
CA GLY A 81 6.16 -4.49 -9.70
C GLY A 81 6.53 -5.47 -10.84
N ARG A 82 5.62 -6.36 -11.27
CA ARG A 82 5.89 -7.38 -12.31
C ARG A 82 5.46 -6.98 -13.73
N GLY A 83 5.05 -5.73 -13.95
CA GLY A 83 4.64 -5.19 -15.26
C GLY A 83 5.74 -4.57 -16.12
N HIS A 84 7.01 -4.55 -15.69
CA HIS A 84 8.16 -4.10 -16.48
C HIS A 84 9.28 -5.13 -16.33
N ASN A 85 9.50 -5.96 -17.36
CA ASN A 85 10.73 -6.70 -17.73
C ASN A 85 10.39 -8.01 -18.48
N HIS A 86 10.06 -7.87 -19.75
CA HIS A 86 10.16 -8.82 -20.88
C HIS A 86 9.83 -7.92 -22.09
N GLU A 87 10.69 -7.66 -23.07
CA GLU A 87 11.57 -8.55 -23.83
C GLU A 87 12.85 -7.80 -24.25
N GLU A 88 14.01 -8.38 -23.96
CA GLU A 88 15.21 -8.27 -24.78
C GLU A 88 15.59 -9.70 -25.16
N GLU A 89 15.41 -10.07 -26.43
CA GLU A 89 16.23 -11.02 -27.21
C GLU A 89 15.84 -10.98 -28.69
#